data_AF-A0A5C9EN92-F1
#
_entry.id   AF-A0A5C9EN92-F1
#
_cell.length_a   1.000
_cell.length_b   1.000
_cell.length_c   1.000
_cell.angle_alpha   90.00
_cell.angle_beta   90.00
_cell.angle_gamma   90.00
#
_symmetry.space_group_name_H-M   'P 1'
#
loop_
_entity.id
_entity.type
_entity.pdbx_description
1 polymer ?
#
loop_
_entity_poly.entity_id
_entity_poly.type
_entity_poly.pdbx_seq_one_letter_code
_entity_poly.pdbx_strand_id
1 'polypeptide(L)'
;MGTYIKEQSVILHTAYDEVILLTGCAHPGLDDIIDYAHKYSQNLKAIVGGFHGFRKFWALEHIDSIYPCHCTQYKEDFMSRFPEHSKTLFVGDVLHF
;
A
#
# COMPACT_ATOMS: atom_id res chain seq x y z
N MET A 1 15.02 6.24 -10.95
CA MET A 1 13.93 7.12 -11.43
C MET A 1 13.39 7.89 -10.23
N GLY A 2 12.98 9.16 -10.38
CA GLY A 2 12.63 10.06 -9.26
C GLY A 2 13.64 11.20 -8.99
N THR A 3 14.56 11.49 -9.90
CA THR A 3 15.58 12.54 -9.71
C THR A 3 15.03 13.97 -9.79
N TYR A 4 13.84 14.17 -10.39
CA TYR A 4 13.20 15.47 -10.54
C TYR A 4 11.92 15.65 -9.70
N ILE A 5 11.07 14.61 -9.61
CA ILE A 5 9.86 14.63 -8.79
C ILE A 5 10.08 13.65 -7.65
N LYS A 6 10.05 14.16 -6.41
CA LYS A 6 10.07 13.33 -5.21
C LYS A 6 8.78 12.53 -5.16
N GLU A 7 8.90 11.26 -4.80
CA GLU A 7 7.74 10.41 -4.53
C GLU A 7 6.84 11.05 -3.46
N GLN A 8 5.54 10.86 -3.64
CA GLN A 8 4.50 11.37 -2.76
C GLN A 8 3.56 10.22 -2.42
N SER A 9 3.15 10.18 -1.17
CA SER A 9 2.13 9.29 -0.63
C SER A 9 1.16 10.09 0.22
N VAL A 10 -0.08 9.63 0.31
CA VAL A 10 -1.14 10.27 1.10
C VAL A 10 -1.60 9.28 2.16
N ILE A 11 -1.70 9.76 3.40
CA ILE A 11 -2.32 9.03 4.50
C ILE A 11 -3.71 9.62 4.71
N LEU A 12 -4.73 8.77 4.68
CA LEU A 12 -6.08 9.10 5.12
C LEU A 12 -6.25 8.53 6.52
N HIS A 13 -6.47 9.41 7.50
CA HIS A 13 -6.72 9.03 8.89
C HIS A 13 -8.23 9.12 9.16
N THR A 14 -8.81 8.02 9.61
CA THR A 14 -10.26 7.94 9.88
C THR A 14 -10.57 8.37 11.32
N ALA A 15 -11.85 8.67 11.59
CA ALA A 15 -12.31 8.96 12.95
C ALA A 15 -12.22 7.74 13.89
N TYR A 16 -12.03 6.53 13.37
CA TYR A 16 -11.86 5.29 14.12
C TYR A 16 -10.41 4.96 14.44
N ASP A 17 -9.50 5.93 14.23
CA ASP A 17 -8.05 5.76 14.41
C ASP A 17 -7.43 4.69 13.49
N GLU A 18 -8.01 4.51 12.30
CA GLU A 18 -7.44 3.69 11.23
C GLU A 18 -6.72 4.57 10.21
N VAL A 19 -5.66 4.05 9.60
CA VAL A 19 -4.97 4.73 8.49
C VAL A 19 -5.08 3.93 7.21
N ILE A 20 -5.33 4.64 6.11
CA ILE A 20 -5.32 4.12 4.75
C ILE A 20 -4.20 4.83 3.99
N LEU A 21 -3.29 4.06 3.42
CA LEU A 21 -2.15 4.58 2.69
C LEU A 21 -2.38 4.51 1.19
N LEU A 22 -2.28 5.65 0.52
CA LEU A 22 -2.28 5.76 -0.93
C LEU A 22 -0.87 6.10 -1.43
N THR A 23 -0.33 5.29 -2.33
CA THR A 23 1.00 5.50 -2.90
C THR A 23 0.98 5.50 -4.43
N GLY A 24 1.94 6.23 -5.02
CA GLY A 24 2.21 6.22 -6.46
C GLY A 24 2.88 4.91 -6.90
N CYS A 25 4.22 4.88 -6.89
CA CYS A 25 5.01 3.69 -7.21
C CYS A 25 5.89 3.17 -6.06
N ALA A 26 5.95 3.88 -4.93
CA ALA A 26 6.72 3.51 -3.75
C ALA A 26 8.21 3.25 -4.05
N HIS A 27 8.83 4.07 -4.91
CA HIS A 27 10.27 3.93 -5.22
C HIS A 27 11.22 3.98 -4.00
N PRO A 28 10.95 4.76 -2.93
CA PRO A 28 11.77 4.73 -1.72
C PRO A 28 11.74 3.37 -1.01
N GLY A 29 10.69 2.57 -1.25
CA GLY A 29 10.34 1.39 -0.47
C GLY A 29 8.97 1.58 0.15
N LEU A 30 8.13 0.55 0.10
CA LEU A 30 6.80 0.60 0.73
C LEU A 30 6.90 0.55 2.26
N ASP A 31 7.94 -0.10 2.78
CA ASP A 31 8.25 -0.18 4.22
C ASP A 31 8.53 1.18 4.84
N ASP A 32 9.32 2.04 4.21
CA ASP A 32 9.57 3.40 4.71
C ASP A 32 8.27 4.23 4.81
N ILE A 33 7.34 4.01 3.87
CA ILE A 33 6.05 4.69 3.85
C ILE A 33 5.13 4.15 4.94
N ILE A 34 5.12 2.82 5.16
CA ILE A 34 4.39 2.16 6.25
C ILE A 34 4.92 2.68 7.60
N ASP A 35 6.23 2.65 7.83
CA ASP A 35 6.84 3.13 9.08
C ASP A 35 6.49 4.59 9.38
N TYR A 36 6.38 5.43 8.34
CA TYR A 36 5.92 6.80 8.49
C TYR A 36 4.42 6.87 8.87
N ALA A 37 3.57 6.04 8.27
CA ALA A 37 2.15 5.97 8.60
C ALA A 37 1.89 5.50 10.05
N HIS A 38 2.75 4.61 10.57
CA HIS A 38 2.69 4.13 11.95
C HIS A 38 2.90 5.22 13.01
N LYS A 39 3.39 6.41 12.62
CA LYS A 39 3.44 7.59 13.51
C LYS A 39 2.07 8.19 13.81
N TYR A 40 1.06 7.88 12.99
CA TYR A 40 -0.29 8.42 13.12
C TYR A 40 -1.25 7.39 13.71
N SER A 41 -1.13 6.11 13.34
CA SER A 41 -1.83 5.00 13.98
C SER A 41 -1.11 3.67 13.67
N GLN A 42 -1.16 2.73 14.60
CA GLN A 42 -0.71 1.35 14.37
C GLN A 42 -1.73 0.51 13.60
N ASN A 43 -2.98 0.99 13.45
CA ASN A 43 -4.05 0.29 12.77
C ASN A 43 -4.06 0.65 11.28
N LEU A 44 -3.17 0.00 10.52
CA LEU A 44 -3.06 0.18 9.08
C LEU A 44 -4.12 -0.66 8.37
N LYS A 45 -5.24 -0.01 8.03
CA LYS A 45 -6.41 -0.64 7.44
C LYS A 45 -6.18 -1.08 6.00
N ALA A 46 -5.57 -0.21 5.20
CA ALA A 46 -5.37 -0.53 3.80
C ALA A 46 -4.16 0.16 3.18
N ILE A 47 -3.56 -0.49 2.18
CA ILE A 47 -2.58 0.13 1.29
C ILE A 47 -3.06 -0.01 -0.16
N VAL A 48 -3.10 1.10 -0.88
CA VAL A 48 -3.47 1.16 -2.29
C VAL A 48 -2.37 1.84 -3.08
N GLY A 49 -1.90 1.21 -4.16
CA GLY A 49 -0.98 1.85 -5.08
C GLY A 49 -0.07 0.91 -5.86
N GLY A 50 0.86 1.51 -6.59
CA GLY A 50 1.98 0.81 -7.19
C GLY A 50 3.08 0.55 -6.17
N PHE A 51 3.55 -0.70 -6.12
CA PHE A 51 4.60 -1.14 -5.18
C PHE A 51 5.92 -1.46 -5.88
N HIS A 52 6.03 -1.14 -7.18
CA HIS A 52 7.19 -1.39 -8.02
C HIS A 52 7.80 -2.79 -7.78
N GLY A 53 9.03 -2.85 -7.28
CA GLY A 53 9.78 -4.08 -7.02
C GLY A 53 9.78 -4.50 -5.55
N PHE A 54 8.82 -4.04 -4.75
CA PHE A 54 8.73 -4.36 -3.34
C PHE A 54 8.46 -5.87 -3.13
N ARG A 55 9.29 -6.51 -2.30
CA ARG A 55 9.21 -7.94 -1.95
C ARG A 55 9.31 -8.20 -0.46
N LYS A 56 9.29 -7.15 0.36
CA LYS A 56 9.40 -7.25 1.82
C LYS A 56 8.04 -7.62 2.42
N PHE A 57 7.49 -8.76 2.03
CA PHE A 57 6.11 -9.14 2.33
C PHE A 57 5.81 -9.22 3.84
N TRP A 58 6.81 -9.47 4.69
CA TRP A 58 6.66 -9.47 6.14
C TRP A 58 6.13 -8.12 6.70
N ALA A 59 6.43 -7.01 6.02
CA ALA A 59 5.91 -5.69 6.40
C ALA A 59 4.40 -5.53 6.18
N LEU A 60 3.75 -6.52 5.54
CA LEU A 60 2.33 -6.48 5.18
C LEU A 60 1.49 -7.51 5.93
N GLU A 61 2.09 -8.33 6.81
CA GLU A 61 1.42 -9.45 7.48
C GLU A 61 0.28 -9.02 8.43
N HIS A 62 0.26 -7.76 8.85
CA HIS A 62 -0.74 -7.22 9.78
C HIS A 62 -1.65 -6.17 9.15
N ILE A 63 -1.73 -6.14 7.82
CA ILE A 63 -2.52 -5.17 7.07
C ILE A 63 -3.80 -5.84 6.59
N ASP A 64 -4.95 -5.27 6.94
CA ASP A 64 -6.27 -5.86 6.62
C ASP A 64 -6.52 -5.96 5.11
N SER A 65 -6.09 -4.97 4.31
CA SER A 65 -6.36 -4.92 2.87
C SER A 65 -5.20 -4.35 2.05
N ILE A 66 -4.78 -5.08 1.03
CA ILE A 66 -3.63 -4.75 0.18
C ILE A 66 -4.11 -4.69 -1.27
N TYR A 67 -3.89 -3.55 -1.93
CA TYR A 67 -4.33 -3.32 -3.29
C TYR A 67 -3.15 -3.01 -4.21
N PRO A 68 -2.41 -4.05 -4.66
CA PRO A 68 -1.28 -3.87 -5.57
C PRO A 68 -1.78 -3.52 -6.98
N CYS A 69 -1.55 -2.29 -7.44
CA CYS A 69 -1.98 -1.82 -8.75
C CYS A 69 -0.85 -1.19 -9.58
N HIS A 70 -1.17 -0.70 -10.79
CA HIS A 70 -0.24 -0.03 -11.70
C HIS A 70 1.12 -0.74 -11.88
N CYS A 71 2.21 -0.13 -11.38
CA CYS A 71 3.61 -0.52 -11.59
C CYS A 71 4.09 -1.69 -10.71
N THR A 72 3.23 -2.27 -9.87
CA THR A 72 3.61 -3.45 -9.05
C THR A 72 4.04 -4.61 -9.95
N GLN A 73 5.29 -5.06 -9.78
CA GLN A 73 5.89 -6.14 -10.58
C GLN A 73 5.41 -7.52 -10.11
N TYR A 74 5.29 -7.71 -8.81
CA TYR A 74 5.07 -9.03 -8.18
C TYR A 74 3.61 -9.30 -7.82
N LYS A 75 2.63 -8.82 -8.62
CA LYS A 75 1.19 -8.90 -8.26
C LYS A 75 0.76 -10.33 -7.91
N GLU A 76 1.20 -11.33 -8.66
CA GLU A 76 0.88 -12.75 -8.40
C GLU A 76 1.40 -13.22 -7.02
N ASP A 77 2.59 -12.79 -6.60
CA ASP A 77 3.12 -13.11 -5.27
C ASP A 77 2.26 -12.51 -4.15
N PHE A 78 1.75 -11.28 -4.32
CA PHE A 78 0.83 -10.67 -3.36
C PHE A 78 -0.46 -11.48 -3.24
N MET A 79 -1.08 -11.83 -4.37
CA MET A 79 -2.32 -12.59 -4.39
C MET A 79 -2.12 -14.01 -3.83
N SER A 80 -0.96 -14.63 -4.07
CA SER A 80 -0.65 -15.96 -3.54
C SER A 80 -0.33 -15.97 -2.05
N ARG A 81 0.32 -14.93 -1.52
CA ARG A 81 0.73 -14.86 -0.10
C ARG A 81 -0.37 -14.32 0.80
N PHE A 82 -1.21 -13.43 0.27
CA PHE A 82 -2.29 -12.76 1.00
C PHE A 82 -3.63 -12.97 0.29
N PRO A 83 -4.10 -14.21 0.10
CA PRO A 83 -5.29 -14.49 -0.72
C PRO A 83 -6.57 -13.83 -0.19
N GLU A 84 -6.70 -13.69 1.13
CA GLU A 84 -7.87 -13.09 1.79
C GLU A 84 -7.79 -11.56 1.90
N HIS A 85 -6.58 -10.99 1.76
CA HIS A 85 -6.32 -9.57 2.03
C HIS A 85 -5.88 -8.79 0.78
N SER A 86 -5.43 -9.48 -0.28
CA SER A 86 -4.92 -8.84 -1.49
C SER A 86 -5.94 -8.88 -2.63
N LYS A 87 -6.17 -7.73 -3.28
CA LYS A 87 -7.04 -7.62 -4.45
C LYS A 87 -6.46 -6.71 -5.51
N THR A 88 -6.48 -7.15 -6.77
CA THR A 88 -6.18 -6.27 -7.92
C THR A 88 -7.33 -5.28 -8.14
N LEU A 89 -6.99 -4.01 -8.32
CA LEU A 89 -7.93 -2.96 -8.70
C LEU A 89 -7.84 -2.60 -10.17
N PHE A 90 -8.99 -2.24 -10.72
CA PHE A 90 -9.18 -1.80 -12.09
C PHE A 90 -9.74 -0.38 -12.14
N VAL A 91 -9.70 0.21 -13.33
CA VAL A 91 -10.27 1.54 -13.55
C VAL A 91 -11.78 1.49 -13.27
N GLY A 92 -12.25 2.40 -12.41
CA GLY A 92 -13.67 2.50 -12.02
C GLY A 92 -14.02 1.74 -10.74
N ASP A 93 -13.09 0.98 -10.15
CA ASP A 93 -13.32 0.36 -8.86
C ASP A 93 -13.52 1.42 -7.77
N VAL A 94 -14.45 1.13 -6.85
CA VAL A 94 -14.75 1.95 -5.68
C VAL A 94 -14.40 1.15 -4.43
N LEU A 95 -13.62 1.76 -3.54
CA LEU A 95 -13.27 1.21 -2.23
C LEU A 95 -14.10 1.88 -1.15
N HIS A 96 -14.62 1.08 -0.23
CA HIS A 96 -15.37 1.54 0.93
C HIS A 96 -14.61 1.12 2.19
N PHE A 97 -14.37 2.10 3.06
CA PHE A 97 -13.68 1.95 4.34
C PHE A 97 -14.53 2.61 5.42
#